data_AF-A0A939FB35-F1
#
_entry.id   AF-A0A939FB35-F1
#
_cell.length_a   1.000
_cell.length_b   1.000
_cell.length_c   1.000
_cell.angle_alpha   90.00
_cell.angle_beta   90.00
_cell.angle_gamma   90.00
#
_symmetry.space_group_name_H-M   'P 1'
#
loop_
_entity.id
_entity.type
_entity.pdbx_description
1 polymer ?
#
loop_
_entity_poly.entity_id
_entity_poly.type
_entity_poly.pdbx_seq_one_letter_code
_entity_poly.pdbx_strand_id
1 'polypeptide(L)'
;MSVPQPTAEERGEQILAVFGTAFGELLAADPAAFRVKFRKMAASAFAFYRGTACLFYEDLRDGGDKGPYLDERTSRVWVHGDLHAENFGTYMDANGRLIFNVNDFDEAYVGPFTWDVQRFAASLALVGHAKALSDDQITGLVRTYAAAYRERIHDLAAGVRDDDLPPFTLDTADGPLLDALRSARSRTRFSLLDSMTEIRDFERRFAPGGGSIELDAATRYKVLAAFDGYLETLPEASLVRPDSYRVKDVVGRRGIGIGSAGLPSYNILLEGHSDALENDVIIYLKQAQTPAVSRHITDGRVREYFQHEGHRTVISQRALQDAADPWLGWTELDGAGQLVAEVSPYAVDLDWSDIDDPEEIAAVVADLGRATATMHAAADDESGHSLVPFSTERAIDAAIAADEDGFAGLLVDFAHEYGARARADHQIFVDLFRNGRIPGL
;
A
#
# COMPACT_ATOMS: atom_id res chain seq x y z
N MET A 1 -0.47 10.19 -36.19
CA MET A 1 0.42 9.08 -36.63
C MET A 1 0.52 8.13 -35.46
N SER A 2 0.03 6.89 -35.60
CA SER A 2 0.11 5.89 -34.54
C SER A 2 1.59 5.61 -34.27
N VAL A 3 2.03 5.79 -33.02
CA VAL A 3 3.34 5.32 -32.57
C VAL A 3 3.35 3.81 -32.75
N PRO A 4 4.34 3.22 -33.46
CA PRO A 4 4.40 1.78 -33.65
C PRO A 4 4.45 1.08 -32.28
N GLN A 5 3.54 0.12 -32.08
CA GLN A 5 3.55 -0.75 -30.90
C GLN A 5 4.85 -1.58 -30.93
N PRO A 6 5.60 -1.66 -29.82
CA PRO A 6 6.82 -2.48 -29.77
C PRO A 6 6.49 -3.95 -30.02
N THR A 7 7.41 -4.67 -30.64
CA THR A 7 7.34 -6.12 -30.74
C THR A 7 7.43 -6.75 -29.35
N ALA A 8 6.98 -8.01 -29.20
CA ALA A 8 7.06 -8.72 -27.92
C ALA A 8 8.52 -8.88 -27.42
N GLU A 9 9.49 -8.93 -28.34
CA GLU A 9 10.91 -8.99 -28.01
C GLU A 9 11.40 -7.65 -27.44
N GLU A 10 11.12 -6.54 -28.14
CA GLU A 10 11.46 -5.18 -27.66
C GLU A 10 10.77 -4.87 -26.32
N ARG A 11 9.51 -5.26 -26.16
CA ARG A 11 8.79 -5.09 -24.88
C ARG A 11 9.39 -5.96 -23.77
N GLY A 12 9.82 -7.18 -24.09
CA GLY A 12 10.53 -8.04 -23.16
C GLY A 12 11.84 -7.42 -22.67
N GLU A 13 12.62 -6.80 -23.56
CA GLU A 13 13.83 -6.06 -23.20
C GLU A 13 13.53 -4.87 -22.29
N GLN A 14 12.45 -4.12 -22.56
CA GLN A 14 12.00 -3.04 -21.68
C GLN A 14 11.65 -3.54 -20.28
N ILE A 15 10.87 -4.62 -20.17
CA ILE A 15 10.51 -5.23 -18.88
C ILE A 15 11.77 -5.63 -18.11
N LEU A 16 12.74 -6.28 -18.78
CA LEU A 16 14.01 -6.67 -18.16
C LEU A 16 14.83 -5.46 -17.71
N ALA A 17 14.85 -4.37 -18.48
CA ALA A 17 15.54 -3.14 -18.11
C ALA A 17 14.92 -2.50 -16.86
N VAL A 18 13.58 -2.40 -16.81
CA VAL A 18 12.85 -1.90 -15.65
C VAL A 18 13.13 -2.79 -14.42
N PHE A 19 13.11 -4.12 -14.57
CA PHE A 19 13.39 -5.04 -13.48
C PHE A 19 14.85 -4.94 -13.01
N GLY A 20 15.80 -4.73 -13.93
CA GLY A 20 17.20 -4.48 -13.57
C GLY A 20 17.33 -3.25 -12.67
N THR A 21 16.68 -2.15 -13.01
CA THR A 21 16.66 -0.92 -12.20
C THR A 21 15.88 -1.08 -10.90
N ALA A 22 14.72 -1.75 -10.93
CA ALA A 22 13.82 -1.85 -9.79
C ALA A 22 14.24 -2.90 -8.77
N PHE A 23 14.79 -4.02 -9.24
CA PHE A 23 15.00 -5.21 -8.43
C PHE A 23 16.44 -5.70 -8.44
N GLY A 24 17.34 -5.17 -9.28
CA GLY A 24 18.66 -5.75 -9.52
C GLY A 24 19.49 -6.01 -8.25
N GLU A 25 19.57 -5.03 -7.35
CA GLU A 25 20.32 -5.16 -6.09
C GLU A 25 19.68 -6.17 -5.13
N LEU A 26 18.35 -6.11 -4.98
CA LEU A 26 17.60 -7.02 -4.11
C LEU A 26 17.60 -8.46 -4.63
N LEU A 27 17.51 -8.62 -5.96
CA LEU A 27 17.57 -9.89 -6.65
C LEU A 27 18.95 -10.53 -6.47
N ALA A 28 20.02 -9.73 -6.57
CA ALA A 28 21.37 -10.20 -6.31
C ALA A 28 21.59 -10.60 -4.84
N ALA A 29 20.94 -9.89 -3.90
CA ALA A 29 21.02 -10.18 -2.47
C ALA A 29 20.29 -11.47 -2.08
N ASP A 30 19.11 -11.74 -2.64
CA ASP A 30 18.36 -12.98 -2.38
C ASP A 30 17.61 -13.52 -3.63
N PRO A 31 18.32 -14.24 -4.52
CA PRO A 31 17.70 -14.83 -5.71
C PRO A 31 16.59 -15.84 -5.37
N ALA A 32 16.66 -16.49 -4.20
CA ALA A 32 15.65 -17.47 -3.79
C ALA A 32 14.32 -16.79 -3.42
N ALA A 33 14.36 -15.69 -2.68
CA ALA A 33 13.17 -14.88 -2.39
C ALA A 33 12.54 -14.34 -3.68
N PHE A 34 13.36 -13.88 -4.63
CA PHE A 34 12.85 -13.40 -5.93
C PHE A 34 12.24 -14.50 -6.79
N ARG A 35 12.77 -15.73 -6.76
CA ARG A 35 12.10 -16.88 -7.40
C ARG A 35 10.71 -17.12 -6.83
N VAL A 36 10.50 -16.93 -5.53
CA VAL A 36 9.16 -17.01 -4.92
C VAL A 36 8.29 -15.84 -5.36
N LYS A 37 8.80 -14.60 -5.32
CA LYS A 37 8.10 -13.40 -5.80
C LYS A 37 7.64 -13.56 -7.26
N PHE A 38 8.53 -13.94 -8.16
CA PHE A 38 8.22 -14.10 -9.58
C PHE A 38 7.26 -15.26 -9.86
N ARG A 39 7.29 -16.34 -9.06
CA ARG A 39 6.24 -17.37 -9.12
C ARG A 39 4.87 -16.83 -8.72
N LYS A 40 4.78 -16.01 -7.67
CA LYS A 40 3.52 -15.36 -7.27
C LYS A 40 3.02 -14.42 -8.38
N MET A 41 3.90 -13.59 -8.94
CA MET A 41 3.57 -12.71 -10.06
C MET A 41 3.14 -13.47 -11.31
N ALA A 42 3.69 -14.66 -11.56
CA ALA A 42 3.33 -15.47 -12.72
C ALA A 42 1.91 -16.07 -12.62
N ALA A 43 1.31 -16.11 -11.43
CA ALA A 43 0.02 -16.75 -11.20
C ALA A 43 -1.15 -16.07 -11.94
N SER A 44 -1.12 -14.74 -12.09
CA SER A 44 -2.15 -13.99 -12.81
C SER A 44 -1.64 -12.62 -13.27
N ALA A 45 -2.29 -12.04 -14.29
CA ALA A 45 -1.98 -10.69 -14.75
C ALA A 45 -2.19 -9.62 -13.65
N PHE A 46 -3.18 -9.83 -12.77
CA PHE A 46 -3.39 -8.98 -11.60
C PHE A 46 -2.22 -9.08 -10.61
N ALA A 47 -1.76 -10.29 -10.28
CA ALA A 47 -0.62 -10.52 -9.39
C ALA A 47 0.69 -9.94 -9.97
N PHE A 48 0.86 -10.01 -11.29
CA PHE A 48 1.95 -9.33 -12.00
C PHE A 48 1.84 -7.81 -11.85
N TYR A 49 0.68 -7.23 -12.16
CA TYR A 49 0.45 -5.78 -12.13
C TYR A 49 0.73 -5.15 -10.77
N ARG A 50 0.24 -5.76 -9.67
CA ARG A 50 0.57 -5.31 -8.31
C ARG A 50 2.03 -5.55 -7.93
N GLY A 51 2.71 -6.49 -8.58
CA GLY A 51 4.13 -6.73 -8.38
C GLY A 51 5.06 -5.80 -9.16
N THR A 52 4.52 -4.95 -10.04
CA THR A 52 5.28 -4.15 -11.01
C THR A 52 4.82 -2.69 -11.08
N ALA A 53 4.62 -2.03 -9.93
CA ALA A 53 4.41 -0.58 -9.88
C ALA A 53 5.49 0.19 -10.68
N CYS A 54 6.75 -0.27 -10.61
CA CYS A 54 7.85 0.26 -11.42
C CYS A 54 7.61 0.24 -12.94
N LEU A 55 6.95 -0.77 -13.49
CA LEU A 55 6.66 -0.85 -14.92
C LEU A 55 5.54 0.12 -15.31
N PHE A 56 4.54 0.28 -14.42
CA PHE A 56 3.48 1.26 -14.59
C PHE A 56 4.02 2.68 -14.68
N TYR A 57 4.87 3.09 -13.75
CA TYR A 57 5.41 4.43 -13.78
C TYR A 57 6.40 4.66 -14.94
N GLU A 58 7.18 3.65 -15.34
CA GLU A 58 8.02 3.77 -16.56
C GLU A 58 7.16 4.01 -17.80
N ASP A 59 6.03 3.32 -17.92
CA ASP A 59 5.11 3.51 -19.05
C ASP A 59 4.44 4.89 -19.07
N LEU A 60 4.29 5.54 -17.91
CA LEU A 60 3.70 6.87 -17.78
C LEU A 60 4.71 8.01 -17.99
N ARG A 61 6.02 7.73 -18.02
CA ARG A 61 7.09 8.74 -18.05
C ARG A 61 6.90 9.85 -19.08
N ASP A 62 6.46 9.51 -20.30
CA ASP A 62 6.43 10.46 -21.42
C ASP A 62 5.12 11.26 -21.50
N GLY A 63 4.14 11.02 -20.60
CA GLY A 63 2.83 11.69 -20.61
C GLY A 63 2.19 11.98 -19.24
N GLY A 64 2.78 11.48 -18.14
CA GLY A 64 2.17 11.46 -16.81
C GLY A 64 1.93 12.83 -16.17
N ASP A 65 2.71 13.84 -16.52
CA ASP A 65 2.75 15.13 -15.80
C ASP A 65 1.88 16.22 -16.46
N LYS A 66 1.18 15.90 -17.55
CA LYS A 66 0.45 16.88 -18.39
C LYS A 66 -0.98 16.44 -18.74
N GLY A 67 -1.60 15.66 -17.88
CA GLY A 67 -2.99 15.22 -18.03
C GLY A 67 -3.99 16.38 -17.95
N PRO A 68 -5.22 16.22 -18.48
CA PRO A 68 -6.25 17.26 -18.52
C PRO A 68 -6.74 17.71 -17.13
N TYR A 69 -6.53 16.89 -16.10
CA TYR A 69 -6.91 17.17 -14.71
C TYR A 69 -5.72 17.61 -13.83
N LEU A 70 -4.57 17.88 -14.45
CA LEU A 70 -3.33 18.24 -13.76
C LEU A 70 -3.04 19.74 -13.86
N ASP A 71 -2.90 20.37 -12.70
CA ASP A 71 -2.38 21.72 -12.51
C ASP A 71 -1.23 21.71 -11.50
N GLU A 72 -0.77 22.89 -11.09
CA GLU A 72 0.32 23.03 -10.13
C GLU A 72 0.05 22.33 -8.78
N ARG A 73 -1.22 22.27 -8.35
CA ARG A 73 -1.65 21.65 -7.09
C ARG A 73 -1.94 20.18 -7.29
N THR A 74 -2.76 19.81 -8.28
CA THR A 74 -3.19 18.42 -8.48
C THR A 74 -2.08 17.50 -8.99
N SER A 75 -0.96 18.06 -9.45
CA SER A 75 0.28 17.31 -9.73
C SER A 75 1.13 17.02 -8.48
N ARG A 76 0.77 17.56 -7.31
CA ARG A 76 1.53 17.49 -6.05
C ARG A 76 0.61 17.16 -4.88
N VAL A 77 -0.08 16.04 -4.99
CA VAL A 77 -0.96 15.48 -3.96
C VAL A 77 -0.28 14.27 -3.34
N TRP A 78 -0.53 13.98 -2.07
CA TRP A 78 -0.12 12.69 -1.52
C TRP A 78 -0.90 11.57 -2.22
N VAL A 79 -0.16 10.62 -2.78
CA VAL A 79 -0.68 9.45 -3.47
C VAL A 79 -0.21 8.18 -2.76
N HIS A 80 -1.04 7.16 -2.80
CA HIS A 80 -0.75 5.80 -2.35
C HIS A 80 0.39 5.17 -3.15
N GLY A 81 0.50 5.47 -4.44
CA GLY A 81 1.61 5.03 -5.30
C GLY A 81 1.49 3.61 -5.82
N ASP A 82 0.77 2.71 -5.14
CA ASP A 82 0.49 1.36 -5.65
C ASP A 82 -1.00 1.00 -5.68
N LEU A 83 -1.91 1.98 -5.73
CA LEU A 83 -3.34 1.71 -5.52
C LEU A 83 -3.92 0.67 -6.49
N HIS A 84 -4.41 -0.44 -5.93
CA HIS A 84 -5.08 -1.52 -6.65
C HIS A 84 -6.18 -2.18 -5.80
N ALA A 85 -7.03 -3.01 -6.43
CA ALA A 85 -8.17 -3.66 -5.79
C ALA A 85 -7.87 -4.43 -4.47
N GLU A 86 -6.67 -4.96 -4.30
CA GLU A 86 -6.24 -5.66 -3.06
C GLU A 86 -5.50 -4.75 -2.04
N ASN A 87 -5.49 -3.41 -2.19
CA ASN A 87 -4.96 -2.46 -1.18
C ASN A 87 -6.05 -1.90 -0.27
N PHE A 88 -7.10 -2.66 -0.02
CA PHE A 88 -8.20 -2.23 0.84
C PHE A 88 -8.42 -3.29 1.90
N GLY A 89 -8.59 -2.83 3.13
CA GLY A 89 -8.73 -3.72 4.26
C GLY A 89 -9.03 -2.99 5.55
N THR A 90 -8.98 -3.74 6.64
CA THR A 90 -9.34 -3.24 7.96
C THR A 90 -8.11 -2.89 8.77
N TYR A 91 -8.24 -1.86 9.62
CA TYR A 91 -7.30 -1.56 10.68
C TYR A 91 -8.03 -1.05 11.92
N MET A 92 -7.33 -1.02 13.05
CA MET A 92 -7.82 -0.39 14.27
C MET A 92 -7.24 1.01 14.35
N ASP A 93 -8.09 2.03 14.44
CA ASP A 93 -7.63 3.41 14.60
C ASP A 93 -7.09 3.68 16.02
N ALA A 94 -6.50 4.85 16.23
CA ALA A 94 -5.97 5.28 17.53
C ALA A 94 -7.05 5.39 18.63
N ASN A 95 -8.34 5.42 18.28
CA ASN A 95 -9.47 5.49 19.20
C ASN A 95 -10.06 4.10 19.52
N GLY A 96 -9.51 3.02 18.97
CA GLY A 96 -9.99 1.65 19.17
C GLY A 96 -11.23 1.31 18.34
N ARG A 97 -11.46 2.00 17.22
CA ARG A 97 -12.53 1.68 16.26
C ARG A 97 -11.95 0.91 15.06
N LEU A 98 -12.68 -0.11 14.62
CA LEU A 98 -12.36 -0.83 13.38
C LEU A 98 -12.83 -0.01 12.18
N ILE A 99 -11.90 0.28 11.29
CA ILE A 99 -12.11 1.07 10.07
C ILE A 99 -11.72 0.22 8.86
N PHE A 100 -12.51 0.30 7.80
CA PHE A 100 -12.14 -0.21 6.48
C PHE A 100 -11.67 0.95 5.60
N ASN A 101 -10.44 0.87 5.07
CA ASN A 101 -9.88 1.89 4.18
C ASN A 101 -8.71 1.32 3.35
N VAL A 102 -8.05 2.19 2.59
CA VAL A 102 -6.79 1.88 1.88
C VAL A 102 -5.69 1.47 2.87
N ASN A 103 -4.90 0.46 2.51
CA ASN A 103 -3.76 -0.06 3.28
C ASN A 103 -2.49 -0.25 2.41
N ASP A 104 -1.34 -0.46 3.05
CA ASP A 104 -0.02 -0.71 2.43
C ASP A 104 0.61 0.49 1.70
N PHE A 105 1.13 1.45 2.47
CA PHE A 105 1.69 2.72 1.98
C PHE A 105 3.18 2.65 1.61
N ASP A 106 3.72 1.45 1.36
CA ASP A 106 5.13 1.26 0.99
C ASP A 106 5.54 2.11 -0.23
N GLU A 107 4.63 2.35 -1.17
CA GLU A 107 4.87 3.10 -2.41
C GLU A 107 4.42 4.57 -2.34
N ALA A 108 3.88 5.01 -1.19
CA ALA A 108 3.26 6.32 -1.05
C ALA A 108 4.24 7.48 -1.18
N TYR A 109 3.81 8.54 -1.85
CA TYR A 109 4.65 9.70 -2.17
C TYR A 109 3.82 10.91 -2.55
N VAL A 110 4.46 12.04 -2.88
CA VAL A 110 3.77 13.19 -3.48
C VAL A 110 3.87 13.11 -5.00
N GLY A 111 2.73 13.20 -5.69
CA GLY A 111 2.63 13.17 -7.15
C GLY A 111 1.23 13.49 -7.67
N PRO A 112 1.00 13.28 -8.98
CA PRO A 112 -0.31 13.45 -9.60
C PRO A 112 -1.38 12.50 -9.04
N PHE A 113 -2.48 13.02 -8.52
CA PHE A 113 -3.59 12.19 -8.00
C PHE A 113 -4.18 11.27 -9.08
N THR A 114 -4.07 11.67 -10.36
CA THR A 114 -4.56 10.89 -11.50
C THR A 114 -3.86 9.54 -11.59
N TRP A 115 -2.61 9.42 -11.14
CA TRP A 115 -1.86 8.17 -11.20
C TRP A 115 -2.51 7.09 -10.34
N ASP A 116 -2.97 7.41 -9.12
CA ASP A 116 -3.66 6.45 -8.26
C ASP A 116 -5.00 6.00 -8.85
N VAL A 117 -5.85 6.95 -9.28
CA VAL A 117 -7.17 6.61 -9.84
C VAL A 117 -7.06 5.84 -11.17
N GLN A 118 -6.05 6.14 -12.00
CA GLN A 118 -5.75 5.38 -13.21
C GLN A 118 -5.21 3.99 -12.87
N ARG A 119 -4.30 3.91 -11.88
CA ARG A 119 -3.73 2.63 -11.44
C ARG A 119 -4.82 1.69 -10.92
N PHE A 120 -5.74 2.22 -10.12
CA PHE A 120 -6.88 1.47 -9.62
C PHE A 120 -7.84 1.05 -10.74
N ALA A 121 -8.15 1.95 -11.69
CA ALA A 121 -9.02 1.64 -12.83
C ALA A 121 -8.48 0.49 -13.70
N ALA A 122 -7.17 0.49 -13.98
CA ALA A 122 -6.52 -0.64 -14.65
C ALA A 122 -6.56 -1.93 -13.81
N SER A 123 -6.44 -1.82 -12.48
CA SER A 123 -6.60 -2.97 -11.58
C SER A 123 -8.01 -3.57 -11.65
N LEU A 124 -9.06 -2.73 -11.74
CA LEU A 124 -10.45 -3.18 -11.91
C LEU A 124 -10.65 -3.91 -13.23
N ALA A 125 -10.05 -3.45 -14.33
CA ALA A 125 -10.10 -4.17 -15.60
C ALA A 125 -9.46 -5.57 -15.49
N LEU A 126 -8.37 -5.70 -14.75
CA LEU A 126 -7.71 -6.99 -14.51
C LEU A 126 -8.55 -7.92 -13.61
N VAL A 127 -9.16 -7.40 -12.54
CA VAL A 127 -10.10 -8.15 -11.69
C VAL A 127 -11.32 -8.60 -12.49
N GLY A 128 -11.92 -7.69 -13.26
CA GLY A 128 -13.08 -7.99 -14.11
C GLY A 128 -12.77 -9.06 -15.15
N HIS A 129 -11.60 -9.00 -15.79
CA HIS A 129 -11.17 -10.04 -16.71
C HIS A 129 -10.93 -11.40 -16.00
N ALA A 130 -10.37 -11.40 -14.79
CA ALA A 130 -10.20 -12.62 -13.99
C ALA A 130 -11.54 -13.25 -13.59
N LYS A 131 -12.56 -12.42 -13.36
CA LYS A 131 -13.95 -12.82 -13.07
C LYS A 131 -14.82 -13.06 -14.32
N ALA A 132 -14.22 -13.03 -15.51
CA ALA A 132 -14.90 -13.23 -16.79
C ALA A 132 -16.05 -12.22 -17.05
N LEU A 133 -15.93 -11.00 -16.55
CA LEU A 133 -16.83 -9.90 -16.89
C LEU A 133 -16.57 -9.41 -18.33
N SER A 134 -17.62 -8.97 -19.01
CA SER A 134 -17.52 -8.33 -20.32
C SER A 134 -16.91 -6.93 -20.25
N ASP A 135 -16.40 -6.43 -21.38
CA ASP A 135 -15.84 -5.07 -21.48
C ASP A 135 -16.87 -3.99 -21.10
N ASP A 136 -18.15 -4.21 -21.40
CA ASP A 136 -19.25 -3.32 -21.01
C ASP A 136 -19.48 -3.32 -19.49
N GLN A 137 -19.38 -4.50 -18.84
CA GLN A 137 -19.47 -4.59 -17.38
C GLN A 137 -18.27 -3.91 -16.72
N ILE A 138 -17.05 -4.12 -17.22
CA ILE A 138 -15.84 -3.44 -16.74
C ILE A 138 -15.98 -1.93 -16.89
N THR A 139 -16.48 -1.46 -18.04
CA THR A 139 -16.79 -0.04 -18.27
C THR A 139 -17.76 0.50 -17.22
N GLY A 140 -18.82 -0.25 -16.93
CA GLY A 140 -19.79 0.10 -15.88
C GLY A 140 -19.13 0.24 -14.52
N LEU A 141 -18.28 -0.71 -14.11
CA LEU A 141 -17.58 -0.68 -12.83
C LEU A 141 -16.62 0.50 -12.71
N VAL A 142 -15.83 0.79 -13.75
CA VAL A 142 -14.91 1.93 -13.74
C VAL A 142 -15.68 3.26 -13.68
N ARG A 143 -16.82 3.37 -14.35
CA ARG A 143 -17.71 4.55 -14.22
C ARG A 143 -18.29 4.67 -12.82
N THR A 144 -18.71 3.57 -12.20
CA THR A 144 -19.19 3.55 -10.80
C THR A 144 -18.10 4.03 -9.84
N TYR A 145 -16.87 3.54 -9.99
CA TYR A 145 -15.72 4.01 -9.22
C TYR A 145 -15.49 5.52 -9.39
N ALA A 146 -15.42 5.98 -10.65
CA ALA A 146 -15.17 7.38 -10.98
C ALA A 146 -16.25 8.31 -10.40
N ALA A 147 -17.52 7.92 -10.51
CA ALA A 147 -18.65 8.66 -9.98
C ALA A 147 -18.60 8.74 -8.45
N ALA A 148 -18.38 7.62 -7.76
CA ALA A 148 -18.31 7.59 -6.30
C ALA A 148 -17.11 8.37 -5.75
N TYR A 149 -15.96 8.30 -6.44
CA TYR A 149 -14.79 9.12 -6.12
C TYR A 149 -15.10 10.62 -6.28
N ARG A 150 -15.70 11.01 -7.42
CA ARG A 150 -16.08 12.40 -7.72
C ARG A 150 -17.07 12.95 -6.69
N GLU A 151 -18.14 12.23 -6.42
CA GLU A 151 -19.17 12.58 -5.44
C GLU A 151 -18.53 12.83 -4.06
N ARG A 152 -17.72 11.89 -3.57
CA ARG A 152 -17.08 12.02 -2.27
C ARG A 152 -16.09 13.20 -2.21
N ILE A 153 -15.27 13.41 -3.24
CA ILE A 153 -14.38 14.59 -3.30
C ILE A 153 -15.20 15.89 -3.28
N HIS A 154 -16.30 15.94 -4.01
CA HIS A 154 -17.16 17.10 -4.07
C HIS A 154 -17.78 17.43 -2.71
N ASP A 155 -18.34 16.43 -2.03
CA ASP A 155 -18.95 16.59 -0.70
C ASP A 155 -17.92 17.08 0.33
N LEU A 156 -16.71 16.52 0.32
CA LEU A 156 -15.61 16.94 1.19
C LEU A 156 -15.19 18.39 0.87
N ALA A 157 -15.03 18.75 -0.40
CA ALA A 157 -14.68 20.11 -0.82
C ALA A 157 -15.76 21.16 -0.45
N ALA A 158 -17.02 20.75 -0.46
CA ALA A 158 -18.16 21.55 -0.03
C ALA A 158 -18.26 21.72 1.50
N GLY A 159 -17.44 21.00 2.27
CA GLY A 159 -17.46 21.02 3.74
C GLY A 159 -18.68 20.33 4.33
N VAL A 160 -19.19 19.28 3.68
CA VAL A 160 -20.17 18.39 4.28
C VAL A 160 -19.57 17.83 5.57
N ARG A 161 -20.35 17.80 6.65
CA ARG A 161 -19.84 17.42 7.98
C ARG A 161 -19.45 15.95 7.99
N ASP A 162 -18.44 15.58 8.77
CA ASP A 162 -17.97 14.20 8.92
C ASP A 162 -19.09 13.23 9.33
N ASP A 163 -20.03 13.68 10.18
CA ASP A 163 -21.22 12.91 10.58
C ASP A 163 -22.09 12.49 9.38
N ASP A 164 -22.10 13.30 8.33
CA ASP A 164 -22.85 13.08 7.09
C ASP A 164 -22.01 12.31 6.05
N LEU A 165 -20.69 12.12 6.28
CA LEU A 165 -19.76 11.32 5.48
C LEU A 165 -19.00 10.30 6.33
N PRO A 166 -19.70 9.40 7.05
CA PRO A 166 -19.05 8.57 8.04
C PRO A 166 -18.00 7.63 7.41
N PRO A 167 -16.91 7.33 8.14
CA PRO A 167 -15.95 6.30 7.71
C PRO A 167 -16.64 4.94 7.68
N PHE A 168 -16.05 3.99 6.94
CA PHE A 168 -16.54 2.61 6.90
C PHE A 168 -16.20 1.88 8.19
N THR A 169 -17.22 1.64 9.01
CA THR A 169 -17.13 1.00 10.32
C THR A 169 -18.12 -0.15 10.41
N LEU A 170 -18.12 -0.88 11.52
CA LEU A 170 -19.12 -1.93 11.79
C LEU A 170 -20.58 -1.43 11.75
N ASP A 171 -20.80 -0.13 11.96
CA ASP A 171 -22.13 0.47 12.03
C ASP A 171 -22.58 1.11 10.70
N THR A 172 -21.64 1.34 9.77
CA THR A 172 -21.84 2.17 8.57
C THR A 172 -21.47 1.48 7.27
N ALA A 173 -20.66 0.42 7.32
CA ALA A 173 -20.35 -0.42 6.17
C ALA A 173 -21.43 -1.49 5.98
N ASP A 174 -21.61 -1.92 4.73
CA ASP A 174 -22.49 -3.02 4.34
C ASP A 174 -21.74 -4.04 3.47
N GLY A 175 -22.38 -5.16 3.16
CA GLY A 175 -21.87 -6.18 2.23
C GLY A 175 -20.46 -6.70 2.56
N PRO A 176 -19.61 -6.93 1.54
CA PRO A 176 -18.26 -7.47 1.73
C PRO A 176 -17.34 -6.65 2.66
N LEU A 177 -17.50 -5.32 2.69
CA LEU A 177 -16.72 -4.45 3.60
C LEU A 177 -17.10 -4.74 5.07
N LEU A 178 -18.39 -4.87 5.35
CA LEU A 178 -18.88 -5.24 6.69
C LEU A 178 -18.41 -6.63 7.09
N ASP A 179 -18.33 -7.58 6.15
CA ASP A 179 -17.84 -8.92 6.43
C ASP A 179 -16.34 -8.94 6.74
N ALA A 180 -15.53 -8.14 6.03
CA ALA A 180 -14.12 -7.92 6.39
C ALA A 180 -13.99 -7.34 7.81
N LEU A 181 -14.80 -6.33 8.16
CA LEU A 181 -14.81 -5.73 9.50
C LEU A 181 -15.26 -6.72 10.60
N ARG A 182 -16.26 -7.55 10.33
CA ARG A 182 -16.71 -8.61 11.26
C ARG A 182 -15.64 -9.69 11.43
N SER A 183 -14.97 -10.06 10.35
CA SER A 183 -13.82 -10.97 10.37
C SER A 183 -12.71 -10.38 11.24
N ALA A 184 -12.34 -9.12 11.04
CA ALA A 184 -11.37 -8.40 11.86
C ALA A 184 -11.77 -8.38 13.34
N ARG A 185 -13.03 -8.07 13.66
CA ARG A 185 -13.56 -8.08 15.03
C ARG A 185 -13.47 -9.44 15.72
N SER A 186 -13.53 -10.53 14.96
CA SER A 186 -13.42 -11.89 15.50
C SER A 186 -11.98 -12.31 15.81
N ARG A 187 -10.98 -11.59 15.26
CA ARG A 187 -9.56 -11.83 15.55
C ARG A 187 -9.20 -11.26 16.92
N THR A 188 -8.20 -11.88 17.55
CA THR A 188 -7.73 -11.48 18.87
C THR A 188 -6.22 -11.39 18.88
N ARG A 189 -5.71 -10.44 19.69
CA ARG A 189 -4.28 -10.36 20.02
C ARG A 189 -3.76 -11.68 20.58
N PHE A 190 -4.54 -12.35 21.42
CA PHE A 190 -4.23 -13.67 21.95
C PHE A 190 -3.94 -14.70 20.83
N SER A 191 -4.84 -14.82 19.85
CA SER A 191 -4.67 -15.75 18.72
C SER A 191 -3.45 -15.40 17.87
N LEU A 192 -3.21 -14.11 17.62
CA LEU A 192 -2.01 -13.64 16.92
C LEU A 192 -0.75 -14.04 17.68
N LEU A 193 -0.67 -13.74 18.98
CA LEU A 193 0.48 -14.07 19.81
C LEU A 193 0.72 -15.59 19.82
N ASP A 194 -0.29 -16.41 20.04
CA ASP A 194 -0.16 -17.87 20.04
C ASP A 194 0.29 -18.45 18.69
N SER A 195 -0.02 -17.77 17.58
CA SER A 195 0.46 -18.18 16.25
C SER A 195 1.95 -17.90 16.02
N MET A 196 2.56 -17.00 16.81
CA MET A 196 3.93 -16.50 16.59
C MET A 196 4.88 -16.75 17.76
N THR A 197 4.36 -17.04 18.95
CA THR A 197 5.09 -17.07 20.22
C THR A 197 4.73 -18.30 21.05
N GLU A 198 5.59 -18.63 22.00
CA GLU A 198 5.36 -19.65 23.02
C GLU A 198 5.68 -19.09 24.41
N ILE A 199 5.14 -19.72 25.46
CA ILE A 199 5.51 -19.41 26.84
C ILE A 199 6.64 -20.35 27.25
N ARG A 200 7.82 -19.77 27.55
CA ARG A 200 9.01 -20.50 27.99
C ARG A 200 9.62 -19.82 29.20
N ASP A 201 9.85 -20.59 30.26
CA ASP A 201 10.35 -20.09 31.55
C ASP A 201 9.48 -18.96 32.14
N PHE A 202 8.16 -19.13 32.06
CA PHE A 202 7.14 -18.17 32.52
C PHE A 202 7.09 -16.82 31.76
N GLU A 203 7.87 -16.68 30.69
CA GLU A 203 7.90 -15.49 29.82
C GLU A 203 7.45 -15.83 28.40
N ARG A 204 6.81 -14.89 27.71
CA ARG A 204 6.46 -15.05 26.29
C ARG A 204 7.69 -14.77 25.42
N ARG A 205 7.94 -15.65 24.44
CA ARG A 205 9.06 -15.57 23.49
C ARG A 205 8.63 -16.00 22.10
N PHE A 206 9.34 -15.59 21.06
CA PHE A 206 9.01 -16.07 19.72
C PHE A 206 9.21 -17.59 19.61
N ALA A 207 8.23 -18.26 19.00
CA ALA A 207 8.31 -19.69 18.77
C ALA A 207 9.37 -19.98 17.68
N PRO A 208 10.17 -21.06 17.81
CA PRO A 208 11.08 -21.48 16.77
C PRO A 208 10.29 -21.99 15.54
N GLY A 209 10.74 -21.63 14.33
CA GLY A 209 10.03 -21.95 13.09
C GLY A 209 9.09 -20.84 12.62
N GLY A 210 8.18 -21.13 11.69
CA GLY A 210 7.22 -20.14 11.19
C GLY A 210 7.85 -18.91 10.51
N GLY A 211 9.08 -19.03 10.03
CA GLY A 211 9.85 -17.93 9.42
C GLY A 211 10.65 -17.06 10.41
N SER A 212 10.60 -17.34 11.72
CA SER A 212 11.47 -16.73 12.73
C SER A 212 12.92 -17.18 12.54
N ILE A 213 13.87 -16.25 12.63
CA ILE A 213 15.30 -16.49 12.50
C ILE A 213 15.99 -15.99 13.77
N GLU A 214 16.78 -16.86 14.40
CA GLU A 214 17.60 -16.47 15.54
C GLU A 214 18.68 -15.49 15.09
N LEU A 215 18.85 -14.42 15.86
CA LEU A 215 19.83 -13.37 15.59
C LEU A 215 21.12 -13.65 16.34
N ASP A 216 22.26 -13.39 15.71
CA ASP A 216 23.51 -13.30 16.45
C ASP A 216 23.53 -12.07 17.39
N ALA A 217 24.47 -12.06 18.33
CA ALA A 217 24.55 -11.01 19.35
C ALA A 217 24.78 -9.61 18.75
N ALA A 218 25.50 -9.51 17.62
CA ALA A 218 25.80 -8.24 16.98
C ALA A 218 24.56 -7.67 16.28
N THR A 219 23.85 -8.47 15.50
CA THR A 219 22.60 -8.06 14.86
C THR A 219 21.53 -7.75 15.90
N ARG A 220 21.41 -8.55 16.96
CA ARG A 220 20.49 -8.27 18.07
C ARG A 220 20.78 -6.91 18.71
N TYR A 221 22.05 -6.60 18.98
CA TYR A 221 22.43 -5.30 19.56
C TYR A 221 22.02 -4.14 18.66
N LYS A 222 22.27 -4.24 17.35
CA LYS A 222 21.90 -3.20 16.38
C LYS A 222 20.39 -2.99 16.29
N VAL A 223 19.60 -4.07 16.27
CA VAL A 223 18.13 -3.96 16.23
C VAL A 223 17.59 -3.30 17.49
N LEU A 224 18.15 -3.62 18.67
CA LEU A 224 17.76 -2.97 19.93
C LEU A 224 18.15 -1.49 19.95
N ALA A 225 19.33 -1.12 19.45
CA ALA A 225 19.73 0.27 19.33
C ALA A 225 18.82 1.05 18.34
N ALA A 226 18.42 0.42 17.24
CA ALA A 226 17.45 0.99 16.30
C ALA A 226 16.06 1.15 16.93
N PHE A 227 15.65 0.22 17.79
CA PHE A 227 14.41 0.34 18.57
C PHE A 227 14.43 1.55 19.50
N ASP A 228 15.55 1.80 20.19
CA ASP A 228 15.69 3.00 21.03
C ASP A 228 15.52 4.29 20.20
N GLY A 229 16.15 4.37 19.03
CA GLY A 229 15.96 5.50 18.11
C GLY A 229 14.52 5.63 17.58
N TYR A 230 13.82 4.51 17.36
CA TYR A 230 12.41 4.50 16.95
C TYR A 230 11.50 5.15 18.00
N LEU A 231 11.75 4.92 19.30
CA LEU A 231 10.93 5.48 20.37
C LEU A 231 10.95 7.03 20.36
N GLU A 232 12.02 7.64 19.86
CA GLU A 232 12.13 9.10 19.69
C GLU A 232 11.29 9.65 18.51
N THR A 233 10.81 8.77 17.62
CA THR A 233 10.02 9.14 16.42
C THR A 233 8.51 8.96 16.58
N LEU A 234 8.10 8.35 17.69
CA LEU A 234 6.69 8.16 18.01
C LEU A 234 6.02 9.51 18.35
N PRO A 235 4.74 9.71 18.01
CA PRO A 235 4.00 10.89 18.46
C PRO A 235 4.02 10.98 19.99
N GLU A 236 4.08 12.18 20.56
CA GLU A 236 4.11 12.38 22.03
C GLU A 236 2.94 11.68 22.74
N ALA A 237 1.79 11.57 22.08
CA ALA A 237 0.59 10.89 22.58
C ALA A 237 0.76 9.36 22.71
N SER A 238 1.74 8.74 22.04
CA SER A 238 2.01 7.30 22.12
C SER A 238 2.83 6.90 23.36
N LEU A 239 3.37 7.87 24.12
CA LEU A 239 4.31 7.67 25.25
C LEU A 239 3.68 7.35 26.61
N VAL A 240 2.49 6.73 26.64
CA VAL A 240 1.64 6.67 27.84
C VAL A 240 2.21 5.79 28.97
N ARG A 241 3.12 4.84 28.69
CA ARG A 241 3.83 4.07 29.72
C ARG A 241 5.26 3.69 29.32
N PRO A 242 6.29 4.01 30.12
CA PRO A 242 7.65 3.54 29.88
C PRO A 242 7.81 2.01 29.91
N ASP A 243 7.02 1.32 30.74
CA ASP A 243 7.13 -0.13 30.93
C ASP A 243 6.62 -0.94 29.71
N SER A 244 5.73 -0.39 28.88
CA SER A 244 5.24 -1.04 27.65
C SER A 244 6.26 -1.08 26.50
N TYR A 245 7.47 -0.54 26.71
CA TYR A 245 8.58 -0.65 25.77
C TYR A 245 9.60 -1.71 26.18
N ARG A 246 9.31 -2.47 27.25
CA ARG A 246 10.21 -3.55 27.69
C ARG A 246 10.25 -4.65 26.62
N VAL A 247 11.41 -4.78 25.96
CA VAL A 247 11.65 -5.82 24.98
C VAL A 247 11.79 -7.18 25.68
N LYS A 248 10.88 -8.11 25.37
CA LYS A 248 10.92 -9.52 25.81
C LYS A 248 11.81 -10.38 24.92
N ASP A 249 11.69 -10.20 23.61
CA ASP A 249 12.40 -11.03 22.62
C ASP A 249 12.54 -10.32 21.27
N VAL A 250 13.52 -10.73 20.45
CA VAL A 250 13.68 -10.22 19.07
C VAL A 250 14.13 -11.35 18.15
N VAL A 251 13.49 -11.45 16.98
CA VAL A 251 13.85 -12.39 15.92
C VAL A 251 13.96 -11.70 14.57
N GLY A 252 14.78 -12.25 13.69
CA GLY A 252 14.74 -11.93 12.27
C GLY A 252 13.56 -12.60 11.58
N ARG A 253 13.17 -12.03 10.44
CA ARG A 253 12.18 -12.54 9.50
C ARG A 253 12.75 -12.37 8.08
N ARG A 254 12.48 -13.35 7.20
CA ARG A 254 12.66 -13.15 5.76
C ARG A 254 11.35 -12.62 5.18
N GLY A 255 11.41 -11.58 4.35
CA GLY A 255 10.23 -11.08 3.66
C GLY A 255 9.60 -12.16 2.78
N ILE A 256 8.38 -12.60 3.13
CA ILE A 256 7.60 -13.57 2.35
C ILE A 256 6.46 -12.79 1.68
N GLY A 257 6.75 -12.09 0.58
CA GLY A 257 5.77 -11.23 -0.10
C GLY A 257 6.22 -10.79 -1.48
N ILE A 258 5.31 -10.21 -2.28
CA ILE A 258 5.67 -9.64 -3.59
C ILE A 258 6.40 -8.31 -3.40
N GLY A 259 6.00 -7.47 -2.43
CA GLY A 259 6.60 -6.15 -2.17
C GLY A 259 7.97 -6.17 -1.47
N SER A 260 8.29 -7.22 -0.69
CA SER A 260 9.42 -7.17 0.27
C SER A 260 10.44 -8.30 0.11
N ALA A 261 10.53 -8.89 -1.09
CA ALA A 261 11.47 -9.97 -1.36
C ALA A 261 12.92 -9.50 -1.24
N GLY A 262 13.73 -10.24 -0.48
CA GLY A 262 15.16 -10.01 -0.32
C GLY A 262 15.57 -8.99 0.73
N LEU A 263 14.61 -8.44 1.49
CA LEU A 263 14.90 -7.47 2.55
C LEU A 263 14.89 -8.11 3.93
N PRO A 264 15.83 -7.72 4.81
CA PRO A 264 15.76 -8.09 6.21
C PRO A 264 14.55 -7.43 6.87
N SER A 265 13.86 -8.18 7.71
CA SER A 265 12.85 -7.67 8.62
C SER A 265 13.06 -8.28 10.00
N TYR A 266 12.64 -7.59 11.04
CA TYR A 266 12.80 -8.02 12.43
C TYR A 266 11.49 -7.85 13.17
N ASN A 267 11.15 -8.80 14.03
CA ASN A 267 10.04 -8.65 14.96
C ASN A 267 10.56 -8.48 16.37
N ILE A 268 10.02 -7.49 17.09
CA ILE A 268 10.29 -7.23 18.50
C ILE A 268 9.02 -7.53 19.29
N LEU A 269 9.14 -8.36 20.31
CA LEU A 269 8.08 -8.65 21.26
C LEU A 269 8.24 -7.71 22.46
N LEU A 270 7.21 -6.94 22.75
CA LEU A 270 7.14 -5.97 23.83
C LEU A 270 6.16 -6.42 24.91
N GLU A 271 6.46 -6.08 26.16
CA GLU A 271 5.48 -6.12 27.25
C GLU A 271 4.26 -5.26 26.90
N GLY A 272 3.06 -5.79 27.09
CA GLY A 272 1.86 -4.99 26.94
C GLY A 272 1.57 -4.09 28.15
N HIS A 273 0.34 -3.60 28.23
CA HIS A 273 -0.04 -2.55 29.20
C HIS A 273 -0.23 -3.05 30.66
N SER A 274 -0.07 -4.35 30.90
CA SER A 274 -0.11 -5.01 32.22
C SER A 274 0.68 -6.32 32.15
N ASP A 275 1.02 -6.93 33.29
CA ASP A 275 1.76 -8.21 33.39
C ASP A 275 1.05 -9.45 32.79
N ALA A 276 -0.06 -9.25 32.07
CA ALA A 276 -0.83 -10.32 31.45
C ALA A 276 -0.26 -10.60 30.06
N LEU A 277 0.29 -11.80 29.84
CA LEU A 277 0.99 -12.17 28.59
C LEU A 277 0.11 -12.09 27.34
N GLU A 278 -1.21 -11.99 27.48
CA GLU A 278 -2.19 -11.89 26.40
C GLU A 278 -2.28 -10.49 25.79
N ASN A 279 -1.73 -9.47 26.46
CA ASN A 279 -1.73 -8.09 25.97
C ASN A 279 -0.40 -7.68 25.32
N ASP A 280 0.58 -8.59 25.24
CA ASP A 280 1.88 -8.33 24.61
C ASP A 280 1.73 -7.84 23.17
N VAL A 281 2.67 -7.01 22.76
CA VAL A 281 2.65 -6.36 21.44
C VAL A 281 3.81 -6.89 20.61
N ILE A 282 3.54 -7.19 19.35
CA ILE A 282 4.59 -7.49 18.37
C ILE A 282 4.66 -6.29 17.43
N ILE A 283 5.80 -5.64 17.36
CA ILE A 283 6.11 -4.68 16.30
C ILE A 283 7.10 -5.30 15.31
N TYR A 284 7.11 -4.79 14.10
CA TYR A 284 8.09 -5.17 13.09
C TYR A 284 8.93 -3.97 12.66
N LEU A 285 10.19 -4.21 12.35
CA LEU A 285 11.08 -3.30 11.65
C LEU A 285 11.25 -3.86 10.23
N LYS A 286 10.95 -3.03 9.24
CA LYS A 286 11.01 -3.41 7.83
C LYS A 286 11.75 -2.34 7.05
N GLN A 287 12.76 -2.75 6.30
CA GLN A 287 13.50 -1.82 5.46
C GLN A 287 12.58 -1.31 4.35
N ALA A 288 12.34 0.00 4.35
CA ALA A 288 11.54 0.64 3.33
C ALA A 288 12.32 0.72 2.02
N GLN A 289 11.62 0.57 0.90
CA GLN A 289 12.21 0.67 -0.44
C GLN A 289 12.03 2.06 -1.02
N THR A 290 12.86 2.40 -2.01
CA THR A 290 12.61 3.56 -2.84
C THR A 290 11.36 3.31 -3.67
N PRO A 291 10.32 4.15 -3.56
CA PRO A 291 9.07 3.89 -4.22
C PRO A 291 9.21 4.15 -5.72
N ALA A 292 8.58 3.32 -6.54
CA ALA A 292 8.57 3.41 -7.98
C ALA A 292 8.20 4.82 -8.46
N VAL A 293 7.19 5.44 -7.84
CA VAL A 293 6.71 6.78 -8.19
C VAL A 293 7.80 7.86 -8.09
N SER A 294 8.71 7.76 -7.11
CA SER A 294 9.74 8.78 -6.86
C SER A 294 10.75 8.92 -8.02
N ARG A 295 10.91 7.88 -8.85
CA ARG A 295 11.82 7.91 -10.01
C ARG A 295 11.34 8.84 -11.11
N HIS A 296 10.05 9.15 -11.11
CA HIS A 296 9.39 9.97 -12.13
C HIS A 296 9.05 11.37 -11.61
N ILE A 297 9.14 11.61 -10.30
CA ILE A 297 8.99 12.93 -9.72
C ILE A 297 10.34 13.68 -9.77
N THR A 298 10.36 14.81 -10.48
CA THR A 298 11.56 15.65 -10.62
C THR A 298 11.60 16.86 -9.68
N ASP A 299 10.53 17.12 -8.91
CA ASP A 299 10.48 18.25 -7.98
C ASP A 299 11.47 18.02 -6.81
N GLY A 300 12.50 18.87 -6.75
CA GLY A 300 13.53 18.79 -5.70
C GLY A 300 12.96 18.96 -4.30
N ARG A 301 11.89 19.74 -4.12
CA ARG A 301 11.27 19.96 -2.80
C ARG A 301 10.70 18.67 -2.21
N VAL A 302 10.12 17.82 -3.06
CA VAL A 302 9.59 16.52 -2.65
C VAL A 302 10.74 15.54 -2.38
N ARG A 303 11.73 15.50 -3.29
CA ARG A 303 12.87 14.58 -3.19
C ARG A 303 13.76 14.83 -1.99
N GLU A 304 13.93 16.09 -1.58
CA GLU A 304 14.81 16.50 -0.49
C GLU A 304 14.10 16.55 0.87
N TYR A 305 12.78 16.34 0.93
CA TYR A 305 12.01 16.43 2.17
C TYR A 305 12.24 15.25 3.11
N PHE A 306 12.44 14.05 2.57
CA PHE A 306 12.54 12.83 3.37
C PHE A 306 13.99 12.54 3.79
N GLN A 307 14.17 12.17 5.05
CA GLN A 307 15.49 11.79 5.58
C GLN A 307 15.99 10.47 4.95
N HIS A 308 15.09 9.50 4.82
CA HIS A 308 15.29 8.20 4.19
C HIS A 308 13.92 7.54 3.93
N GLU A 309 13.90 6.36 3.29
CA GLU A 309 12.67 5.69 2.86
C GLU A 309 11.73 5.27 4.01
N GLY A 310 12.28 4.94 5.19
CA GLY A 310 11.47 4.63 6.38
C GLY A 310 10.63 5.83 6.85
N HIS A 311 11.29 6.98 7.03
CA HIS A 311 10.64 8.27 7.32
C HIS A 311 9.63 8.65 6.23
N ARG A 312 9.97 8.47 4.94
CA ARG A 312 9.01 8.68 3.84
C ARG A 312 7.74 7.87 4.03
N THR A 313 7.87 6.57 4.22
CA THR A 313 6.71 5.66 4.32
C THR A 313 5.79 6.09 5.47
N VAL A 314 6.36 6.37 6.65
CA VAL A 314 5.59 6.81 7.82
C VAL A 314 4.90 8.14 7.61
N ILE A 315 5.61 9.14 7.10
CA ILE A 315 5.06 10.48 6.90
C ILE A 315 3.96 10.45 5.83
N SER A 316 4.17 9.69 4.75
CA SER A 316 3.17 9.53 3.69
C SER A 316 1.92 8.83 4.23
N GLN A 317 2.09 7.76 5.03
CA GLN A 317 0.97 7.06 5.65
C GLN A 317 0.20 7.95 6.64
N ARG A 318 0.89 8.72 7.48
CA ARG A 318 0.24 9.69 8.39
C ARG A 318 -0.50 10.79 7.64
N ALA A 319 0.01 11.23 6.49
CA ALA A 319 -0.69 12.20 5.64
C ALA A 319 -1.93 11.62 4.95
N LEU A 320 -1.92 10.32 4.61
CA LEU A 320 -3.01 9.65 3.89
C LEU A 320 -4.03 8.96 4.82
N GLN A 321 -3.75 8.90 6.13
CA GLN A 321 -4.60 8.27 7.14
C GLN A 321 -4.79 9.19 8.35
N ASP A 322 -6.01 9.72 8.51
CA ASP A 322 -6.42 10.63 9.58
C ASP A 322 -6.12 10.12 11.00
N ALA A 323 -6.19 8.79 11.22
CA ALA A 323 -5.90 8.15 12.50
C ALA A 323 -5.04 6.88 12.34
N ALA A 324 -3.76 7.07 12.02
CA ALA A 324 -2.78 6.00 11.88
C ALA A 324 -2.51 5.22 13.20
N ASP A 325 -1.92 4.03 13.07
CA ASP A 325 -1.52 3.16 14.19
C ASP A 325 -0.60 3.93 15.19
N PRO A 326 -0.88 3.89 16.51
CA PRO A 326 0.00 4.49 17.53
C PRO A 326 1.45 4.00 17.53
N TRP A 327 1.71 2.81 16.99
CA TRP A 327 3.05 2.20 16.84
C TRP A 327 3.72 2.55 15.51
N LEU A 328 3.06 3.33 14.65
CA LEU A 328 3.64 3.74 13.37
C LEU A 328 4.76 4.76 13.60
N GLY A 329 6.00 4.36 13.34
CA GLY A 329 7.19 5.20 13.44
C GLY A 329 8.31 4.69 12.55
N TRP A 330 9.49 5.28 12.65
CA TRP A 330 10.61 4.93 11.79
C TRP A 330 11.92 4.91 12.58
N THR A 331 12.94 4.30 12.01
CA THR A 331 14.30 4.33 12.56
C THR A 331 15.32 4.08 11.46
N GLU A 332 16.60 4.11 11.81
CA GLU A 332 17.69 3.73 10.92
C GLU A 332 18.41 2.50 11.48
N LEU A 333 18.71 1.55 10.59
CA LEU A 333 19.49 0.36 10.92
C LEU A 333 20.56 0.16 9.85
N ASP A 334 21.84 0.17 10.26
CA ASP A 334 22.99 0.03 9.36
C ASP A 334 22.98 1.00 8.16
N GLY A 335 22.53 2.25 8.38
CA GLY A 335 22.45 3.26 7.31
C GLY A 335 21.19 3.18 6.44
N ALA A 336 20.31 2.20 6.69
CA ALA A 336 19.07 2.02 5.93
C ALA A 336 17.85 2.40 6.76
N GLY A 337 16.97 3.23 6.20
CA GLY A 337 15.71 3.63 6.81
C GLY A 337 14.73 2.47 6.96
N GLN A 338 14.16 2.33 8.16
CA GLN A 338 13.20 1.30 8.53
C GLN A 338 11.85 1.94 8.84
N LEU A 339 10.78 1.32 8.36
CA LEU A 339 9.43 1.47 8.88
C LEU A 339 9.30 0.60 10.14
N VAL A 340 8.63 1.13 11.17
CA VAL A 340 8.24 0.40 12.37
C VAL A 340 6.73 0.52 12.56
N ALA A 341 6.05 -0.60 12.75
CA ALA A 341 4.61 -0.63 13.02
C ALA A 341 4.20 -1.90 13.76
N GLU A 342 2.97 -1.94 14.27
CA GLU A 342 2.42 -3.13 14.90
C GLU A 342 2.15 -4.24 13.87
N VAL A 343 2.41 -5.49 14.26
CA VAL A 343 1.75 -6.64 13.64
C VAL A 343 0.31 -6.67 14.15
N SER A 344 -0.59 -5.93 13.49
CA SER A 344 -1.96 -5.79 13.95
C SER A 344 -2.75 -7.11 13.82
N PRO A 345 -3.44 -7.58 14.87
CA PRO A 345 -4.33 -8.74 14.76
C PRO A 345 -5.58 -8.42 13.92
N TYR A 346 -5.86 -7.15 13.67
CA TYR A 346 -7.09 -6.67 13.03
C TYR A 346 -6.90 -6.33 11.55
N ALA A 347 -5.72 -6.58 10.99
CA ALA A 347 -5.45 -6.40 9.56
C ALA A 347 -6.11 -7.51 8.73
N VAL A 348 -7.19 -7.18 8.02
CA VAL A 348 -7.92 -8.08 7.13
C VAL A 348 -8.09 -7.40 5.78
N ASP A 349 -7.49 -7.98 4.73
CA ASP A 349 -7.68 -7.50 3.36
C ASP A 349 -9.06 -7.90 2.83
N LEU A 350 -9.60 -7.10 1.93
CA LEU A 350 -10.81 -7.44 1.17
C LEU A 350 -10.55 -8.67 0.30
N ASP A 351 -11.36 -9.72 0.48
CA ASP A 351 -11.25 -10.93 -0.31
C ASP A 351 -12.14 -10.85 -1.56
N TRP A 352 -11.51 -10.70 -2.72
CA TRP A 352 -12.22 -10.68 -4.00
C TRP A 352 -12.66 -12.06 -4.48
N SER A 353 -12.19 -13.18 -3.90
CA SER A 353 -12.56 -14.52 -4.39
C SER A 353 -14.04 -14.81 -4.24
N ASP A 354 -14.66 -14.22 -3.22
CA ASP A 354 -16.02 -14.53 -2.80
C ASP A 354 -17.06 -13.50 -3.30
N ILE A 355 -16.62 -12.45 -4.01
CA ILE A 355 -17.47 -11.36 -4.53
C ILE A 355 -17.75 -11.58 -6.02
N ASP A 356 -18.80 -12.33 -6.36
CA ASP A 356 -19.09 -12.74 -7.74
C ASP A 356 -20.33 -12.10 -8.35
N ASP A 357 -21.25 -11.57 -7.52
CA ASP A 357 -22.46 -10.93 -8.01
C ASP A 357 -22.15 -9.54 -8.60
N PRO A 358 -22.59 -9.21 -9.83
CA PRO A 358 -22.28 -7.92 -10.45
C PRO A 358 -22.79 -6.68 -9.69
N GLU A 359 -23.93 -6.78 -9.01
CA GLU A 359 -24.46 -5.66 -8.21
C GLU A 359 -23.63 -5.48 -6.94
N GLU A 360 -23.24 -6.58 -6.29
CA GLU A 360 -22.33 -6.58 -5.15
C GLU A 360 -20.95 -6.02 -5.51
N ILE A 361 -20.37 -6.45 -6.64
CA ILE A 361 -19.11 -5.91 -7.16
C ILE A 361 -19.23 -4.40 -7.37
N ALA A 362 -20.32 -3.93 -8.00
CA ALA A 362 -20.54 -2.51 -8.23
C ALA A 362 -20.65 -1.71 -6.92
N ALA A 363 -21.34 -2.25 -5.91
CA ALA A 363 -21.46 -1.63 -4.59
C ALA A 363 -20.08 -1.51 -3.90
N VAL A 364 -19.31 -2.59 -3.89
CA VAL A 364 -17.93 -2.59 -3.36
C VAL A 364 -17.08 -1.57 -4.10
N VAL A 365 -17.09 -1.58 -5.43
CA VAL A 365 -16.31 -0.64 -6.25
C VAL A 365 -16.68 0.82 -5.96
N ALA A 366 -17.95 1.12 -5.70
CA ALA A 366 -18.37 2.45 -5.27
C ALA A 366 -17.78 2.82 -3.89
N ASP A 367 -17.79 1.90 -2.93
CA ASP A 367 -17.16 2.11 -1.61
C ASP A 367 -15.65 2.32 -1.70
N LEU A 368 -14.96 1.58 -2.58
CA LEU A 368 -13.52 1.76 -2.82
C LEU A 368 -13.23 3.14 -3.45
N GLY A 369 -14.13 3.64 -4.31
CA GLY A 369 -14.09 5.01 -4.83
C GLY A 369 -14.20 6.06 -3.74
N ARG A 370 -15.16 5.89 -2.81
CA ARG A 370 -15.34 6.75 -1.64
C ARG A 370 -14.12 6.70 -0.71
N ALA A 371 -13.58 5.52 -0.43
CA ALA A 371 -12.39 5.34 0.40
C ALA A 371 -11.17 6.04 -0.21
N THR A 372 -10.96 5.89 -1.51
CA THR A 372 -9.85 6.57 -2.23
C THR A 372 -9.99 8.09 -2.17
N ALA A 373 -11.19 8.62 -2.36
CA ALA A 373 -11.46 10.05 -2.25
C ALA A 373 -11.18 10.58 -0.85
N THR A 374 -11.64 9.88 0.20
CA THR A 374 -11.36 10.23 1.60
C THR A 374 -9.87 10.18 1.91
N MET A 375 -9.12 9.19 1.39
CA MET A 375 -7.67 9.13 1.54
C MET A 375 -6.96 10.33 0.90
N HIS A 376 -7.31 10.69 -0.34
CA HIS A 376 -6.74 11.88 -0.98
C HIS A 376 -7.14 13.18 -0.27
N ALA A 377 -8.29 13.24 0.38
CA ALA A 377 -8.73 14.42 1.13
C ALA A 377 -8.04 14.55 2.49
N ALA A 378 -7.72 13.44 3.18
CA ALA A 378 -6.98 13.45 4.45
C ALA A 378 -5.58 14.11 4.32
N ALA A 379 -5.07 14.16 3.10
CA ALA A 379 -3.79 14.73 2.72
C ALA A 379 -3.82 16.27 2.57
N ASP A 380 -4.41 16.99 3.53
CA ASP A 380 -4.52 18.46 3.52
C ASP A 380 -3.49 19.16 4.45
N ASP A 381 -3.59 20.50 4.54
CA ASP A 381 -2.70 21.36 5.34
C ASP A 381 -2.81 21.07 6.86
N GLU A 382 -3.87 20.41 7.32
CA GLU A 382 -4.07 20.05 8.73
C GLU A 382 -3.31 18.78 9.13
N SER A 383 -2.85 17.97 8.16
CA SER A 383 -1.97 16.80 8.39
C SER A 383 -0.61 17.15 9.02
N GLY A 384 -0.26 18.45 9.11
CA GLY A 384 0.99 18.93 9.70
C GLY A 384 2.24 18.69 8.83
N HIS A 385 2.06 18.21 7.59
CA HIS A 385 3.14 17.92 6.65
C HIS A 385 3.21 18.97 5.53
N SER A 386 4.24 19.81 5.56
CA SER A 386 4.38 21.00 4.71
C SER A 386 4.52 20.78 3.19
N LEU A 387 4.50 19.53 2.70
CA LEU A 387 4.68 19.22 1.28
C LEU A 387 3.45 19.55 0.43
N VAL A 388 2.25 19.49 1.01
CA VAL A 388 0.98 19.75 0.34
C VAL A 388 0.22 20.82 1.14
N PRO A 389 0.64 22.11 1.07
CA PRO A 389 0.11 23.18 1.92
C PRO A 389 -1.18 23.79 1.34
N PHE A 390 -2.11 22.93 0.91
CA PHE A 390 -3.39 23.34 0.35
C PHE A 390 -4.44 22.25 0.60
N SER A 391 -5.71 22.64 0.55
CA SER A 391 -6.84 21.70 0.60
C SER A 391 -6.89 20.88 -0.68
N THR A 392 -6.57 19.59 -0.54
CA THR A 392 -6.39 18.65 -1.66
C THR A 392 -7.73 18.35 -2.32
N GLU A 393 -8.77 18.12 -1.54
CA GLU A 393 -10.14 17.88 -1.98
C GLU A 393 -10.68 19.07 -2.80
N ARG A 394 -10.42 20.32 -2.42
CA ARG A 394 -10.82 21.49 -3.23
C ARG A 394 -10.02 21.62 -4.51
N ALA A 395 -8.73 21.28 -4.49
CA ALA A 395 -7.91 21.30 -5.70
C ALA A 395 -8.37 20.24 -6.71
N ILE A 396 -8.60 19.01 -6.25
CA ILE A 396 -9.10 17.91 -7.07
C ILE A 396 -10.53 18.20 -7.54
N ASP A 397 -11.41 18.70 -6.67
CA ASP A 397 -12.79 19.06 -7.04
C ASP A 397 -12.81 20.08 -8.18
N ALA A 398 -12.03 21.16 -8.05
CA ALA A 398 -11.94 22.19 -9.08
C ALA A 398 -11.39 21.66 -10.41
N ALA A 399 -10.41 20.75 -10.36
CA ALA A 399 -9.83 20.14 -11.57
C ALA A 399 -10.85 19.25 -12.29
N ILE A 400 -11.58 18.40 -11.58
CA ILE A 400 -12.57 17.51 -12.19
C ILE A 400 -13.81 18.29 -12.65
N ALA A 401 -14.26 19.29 -11.89
CA ALA A 401 -15.40 20.13 -12.24
C ALA A 401 -15.22 20.89 -13.57
N ALA A 402 -13.98 21.08 -14.04
CA ALA A 402 -13.71 21.70 -15.32
C ALA A 402 -14.13 20.83 -16.53
N ASP A 403 -14.15 19.51 -16.36
CA ASP A 403 -14.61 18.53 -17.35
C ASP A 403 -15.05 17.23 -16.67
N GLU A 404 -16.23 17.27 -16.04
CA GLU A 404 -16.77 16.15 -15.26
C GLU A 404 -17.14 14.96 -16.14
N ASP A 405 -17.74 15.23 -17.31
CA ASP A 405 -18.13 14.20 -18.29
C ASP A 405 -16.89 13.44 -18.82
N GLY A 406 -15.78 14.15 -19.03
CA GLY A 406 -14.52 13.57 -19.49
C GLY A 406 -13.82 12.68 -18.46
N PHE A 407 -14.03 12.90 -17.15
CA PHE A 407 -13.19 12.27 -16.11
C PHE A 407 -13.42 10.76 -16.06
N ALA A 408 -14.69 10.35 -16.06
CA ALA A 408 -15.03 8.93 -16.13
C ALA A 408 -14.60 8.29 -17.46
N GLY A 409 -14.67 9.04 -18.58
CA GLY A 409 -14.20 8.58 -19.89
C GLY A 409 -12.70 8.29 -19.89
N LEU A 410 -11.90 9.21 -19.34
CA LEU A 410 -10.45 9.06 -19.21
C LEU A 410 -10.08 7.79 -18.42
N LEU A 411 -10.77 7.51 -17.31
CA LEU A 411 -10.51 6.32 -16.51
C LEU A 411 -10.94 5.03 -17.22
N VAL A 412 -12.07 5.04 -17.94
CA VAL A 412 -12.52 3.89 -18.74
C VAL A 412 -11.53 3.56 -19.84
N ASP A 413 -11.11 4.56 -20.62
CA ASP A 413 -10.16 4.38 -21.71
C ASP A 413 -8.84 3.83 -21.16
N PHE A 414 -8.34 4.43 -20.07
CA PHE A 414 -7.13 3.97 -19.41
C PHE A 414 -7.24 2.53 -18.89
N ALA A 415 -8.37 2.18 -18.26
CA ALA A 415 -8.59 0.84 -17.72
C ALA A 415 -8.50 -0.24 -18.81
N HIS A 416 -9.14 -0.01 -19.95
CA HIS A 416 -9.12 -0.95 -21.08
C HIS A 416 -7.74 -1.02 -21.75
N GLU A 417 -7.13 0.12 -22.04
CA GLU A 417 -5.81 0.17 -22.70
C GLU A 417 -4.72 -0.44 -21.82
N TYR A 418 -4.63 0.00 -20.56
CA TYR A 418 -3.60 -0.45 -19.65
C TYR A 418 -3.87 -1.86 -19.12
N GLY A 419 -5.14 -2.23 -18.89
CA GLY A 419 -5.53 -3.59 -18.55
C GLY A 419 -5.19 -4.60 -19.66
N ALA A 420 -5.32 -4.22 -20.94
CA ALA A 420 -4.84 -5.03 -22.05
C ALA A 420 -3.31 -5.13 -22.10
N ARG A 421 -2.60 -4.01 -21.91
CA ARG A 421 -1.14 -4.00 -21.84
C ARG A 421 -0.61 -4.90 -20.73
N ALA A 422 -1.12 -4.77 -19.50
CA ALA A 422 -0.66 -5.54 -18.36
C ALA A 422 -0.86 -7.05 -18.54
N ARG A 423 -1.93 -7.49 -19.21
CA ARG A 423 -2.12 -8.90 -19.60
C ARG A 423 -1.10 -9.38 -20.63
N ALA A 424 -0.80 -8.55 -21.64
CA ALA A 424 0.22 -8.88 -22.63
C ALA A 424 1.62 -8.95 -22.00
N ASP A 425 1.95 -7.98 -21.13
CA ASP A 425 3.22 -7.94 -20.40
C ASP A 425 3.36 -9.12 -19.44
N HIS A 426 2.28 -9.54 -18.77
CA HIS A 426 2.28 -10.74 -17.94
C HIS A 426 2.66 -11.99 -18.75
N GLN A 427 2.11 -12.16 -19.96
CA GLN A 427 2.48 -13.28 -20.83
C GLN A 427 3.98 -13.23 -21.22
N ILE A 428 4.49 -12.06 -21.59
CA ILE A 428 5.91 -11.86 -21.91
C ILE A 428 6.78 -12.18 -20.68
N PHE A 429 6.41 -11.68 -19.51
CA PHE A 429 7.09 -11.95 -18.25
C PHE A 429 7.12 -13.44 -17.92
N VAL A 430 5.99 -14.14 -18.06
CA VAL A 430 5.91 -15.59 -17.84
C VAL A 430 6.85 -16.33 -18.79
N ASP A 431 6.91 -15.90 -20.06
CA ASP A 431 7.82 -16.46 -21.06
C ASP A 431 9.30 -16.19 -20.73
N LEU A 432 9.63 -14.99 -20.28
CA LEU A 432 10.99 -14.65 -19.81
C LEU A 432 11.37 -15.50 -18.59
N PHE A 433 10.47 -15.60 -17.61
CA PHE A 433 10.70 -16.30 -16.34
C PHE A 433 10.88 -17.80 -16.54
N ARG A 434 9.97 -18.46 -17.26
CA ARG A 434 10.01 -19.92 -17.45
C ARG A 434 11.20 -20.41 -18.29
N ASN A 435 11.75 -19.53 -19.13
CA ASN A 435 12.90 -19.83 -19.97
C ASN A 435 14.23 -19.31 -19.39
N GLY A 436 14.25 -18.87 -18.12
CA GLY A 436 15.47 -18.43 -17.45
C GLY A 436 16.11 -17.19 -18.07
N ARG A 437 15.31 -16.31 -18.68
CA ARG A 437 15.78 -15.08 -19.36
C ARG A 437 15.83 -13.86 -18.45
N ILE A 438 15.46 -13.98 -17.17
CA ILE A 438 15.58 -12.89 -16.20
C ILE A 438 16.99 -12.95 -15.59
N PRO A 439 17.87 -11.96 -15.81
CA PRO A 439 19.23 -11.97 -15.30
C PRO A 439 19.29 -12.02 -13.78
N GLY A 440 20.23 -12.78 -13.20
CA GLY A 440 20.47 -12.85 -11.75
C GLY A 440 19.58 -13.82 -10.97
N LEU A 441 18.63 -14.50 -11.64
CA LEU A 441 17.71 -15.47 -11.04
C LEU A 441 18.20 -16.92 -11.11
#